data_AF-A0A8T3UV50-F1
#
_entry.id   AF-A0A8T3UV50-F1
#
_cell.length_a   1.000
_cell.length_b   1.000
_cell.length_c   1.000
_cell.angle_alpha   90.00
_cell.angle_beta   90.00
_cell.angle_gamma   90.00
#
_symmetry.space_group_name_H-M   'P 1'
#
loop_
_entity.id
_entity.type
_entity.pdbx_description
1 polymer ?
#
loop_
_entity_poly.entity_id
_entity_poly.type
_entity_poly.pdbx_seq_one_letter_code
_entity_poly.pdbx_strand_id
1 'polypeptide(L)'
;MISINSQEIRYFYRNIVKTGDVYRVKHNNKDYGEFRKLSDALYERDALFFCNFDYDLLVECDLENKYENMELPPFPEKRPKGRIKGTKVNKKEREGEILFDHKVRGFYIKRMDDIIGYYDTMTEAFYYKKLLMDNDWDKSVLKSNITEKIEVNALIDQSKEYKVQLNFCPKCKSRLKIGEEECPSCGINIKEYLYGN
;
A
#
# COMPACT_ATOMS: atom_id res chain seq x y z
N MET A 1 8.17 -2.66 37.06
CA MET A 1 8.15 -3.79 36.10
C MET A 1 7.01 -3.55 35.13
N ILE A 2 7.30 -3.13 33.90
CA ILE A 2 6.28 -3.00 32.85
C ILE A 2 5.89 -4.42 32.45
N SER A 3 4.69 -4.85 32.84
CA SER A 3 4.17 -6.15 32.42
C SER A 3 3.75 -6.06 30.95
N ILE A 4 4.69 -6.23 30.04
CA ILE A 4 4.37 -6.34 28.61
C ILE A 4 3.52 -7.59 28.46
N ASN A 5 2.33 -7.44 27.88
CA ASN A 5 1.41 -8.55 27.74
C ASN A 5 2.06 -9.60 26.83
N SER A 6 2.01 -10.88 27.23
CA SER A 6 2.53 -12.00 26.43
C SER A 6 2.00 -12.04 25.00
N GLN A 7 0.83 -11.43 24.75
CA GLN A 7 0.25 -11.28 23.42
C GLN A 7 0.99 -10.24 22.55
N GLU A 8 1.37 -9.10 23.11
CA GLU A 8 2.11 -8.04 22.40
C GLU A 8 3.50 -8.54 21.99
N ILE A 9 4.17 -9.27 22.89
CA ILE A 9 5.45 -9.93 22.62
C ILE A 9 5.30 -10.94 21.46
N ARG A 10 4.20 -11.70 21.41
CA ARG A 10 3.95 -12.65 20.32
C ARG A 10 3.75 -11.97 18.96
N TYR A 11 3.04 -10.84 18.90
CA TYR A 11 2.90 -10.07 17.67
C TYR A 11 4.23 -9.46 17.27
N PHE A 12 5.00 -8.97 18.25
CA PHE A 12 6.30 -8.34 18.03
C PHE A 12 7.35 -9.30 17.46
N TYR A 13 7.27 -10.62 17.73
CA TYR A 13 8.16 -11.63 17.15
C TYR A 13 7.49 -12.49 16.07
N ARG A 14 6.41 -12.01 15.48
CA ARG A 14 5.70 -12.74 14.42
C ARG A 14 6.65 -13.09 13.27
N ASN A 15 6.50 -14.29 12.72
CA ASN A 15 7.34 -14.84 11.65
C ASN A 15 8.82 -14.96 12.01
N ILE A 16 9.21 -14.82 13.29
CA ILE A 16 10.57 -15.07 13.76
C ILE A 16 10.55 -16.28 14.69
N VAL A 17 11.50 -17.19 14.49
CA VAL A 17 11.66 -18.39 15.30
C VAL A 17 13.09 -18.46 15.81
N LYS A 18 13.27 -18.59 17.12
CA LYS A 18 14.58 -18.87 17.71
C LYS A 18 14.86 -20.38 17.63
N THR A 19 15.98 -20.75 17.03
CA THR A 19 16.45 -22.13 16.90
C THR A 19 17.87 -22.20 17.45
N GLY A 20 18.03 -22.69 18.70
CA GLY A 20 19.31 -22.59 19.40
C GLY A 20 19.70 -21.11 19.64
N ASP A 21 20.87 -20.73 19.17
CA ASP A 21 21.42 -19.37 19.31
C ASP A 21 21.12 -18.44 18.13
N VAL A 22 20.36 -18.91 17.13
CA VAL A 22 20.03 -18.13 15.93
C VAL A 22 18.53 -17.87 15.81
N TYR A 23 18.20 -16.75 15.15
CA TYR A 23 16.84 -16.32 14.83
C TYR A 23 16.59 -16.52 13.33
N ARG A 24 15.47 -17.16 12.99
CA ARG A 24 15.10 -17.41 11.60
C ARG A 24 13.78 -16.73 11.26
N VAL A 25 13.72 -16.04 10.13
CA VAL A 25 12.47 -15.50 9.59
C VAL A 25 11.77 -16.59 8.79
N LYS A 26 10.51 -16.90 9.09
CA LYS A 26 9.71 -17.93 8.43
C LYS A 26 8.34 -17.41 8.03
N HIS A 27 7.96 -17.62 6.77
CA HIS A 27 6.63 -17.31 6.25
C HIS A 27 6.15 -18.40 5.30
N ASN A 28 4.91 -18.88 5.44
CA ASN A 28 4.34 -19.97 4.63
C ASN A 28 5.25 -21.21 4.47
N ASN A 29 5.90 -21.65 5.57
CA ASN A 29 6.86 -22.75 5.62
C ASN A 29 8.16 -22.54 4.81
N LYS A 30 8.40 -21.36 4.25
CA LYS A 30 9.69 -20.98 3.67
C LYS A 30 10.53 -20.25 4.71
N ASP A 31 11.84 -20.50 4.67
CA ASP A 31 12.84 -19.83 5.51
C ASP A 31 13.41 -18.65 4.72
N TYR A 32 13.34 -17.47 5.32
CA TYR A 32 13.69 -16.22 4.64
C TYR A 32 15.09 -15.69 4.99
N GLY A 33 15.67 -16.16 6.09
CA GLY A 33 17.01 -15.77 6.52
C GLY A 33 17.33 -16.31 7.92
N GLU A 34 18.62 -16.31 8.25
CA GLU A 34 19.15 -16.70 9.56
C GLU A 34 20.04 -15.59 10.13
N PHE A 35 19.77 -15.19 11.37
CA PHE A 35 20.36 -14.02 12.01
C PHE A 35 20.85 -14.38 13.41
N ARG A 36 22.02 -13.85 13.79
CA ARG A 36 22.56 -14.01 15.16
C ARG A 36 21.97 -13.00 16.14
N LYS A 37 21.70 -11.78 15.66
CA LYS A 37 21.07 -10.73 16.46
C LYS A 37 19.56 -10.69 16.21
N LEU A 38 18.80 -10.41 17.26
CA LEU A 38 17.34 -10.28 17.18
C LEU A 38 16.90 -9.01 16.47
N SER A 39 17.66 -7.92 16.61
CA SER A 39 17.47 -6.65 15.89
C SER A 39 17.44 -6.87 14.39
N ASP A 40 18.41 -7.63 13.87
CA ASP A 40 18.61 -7.86 12.44
C ASP A 40 17.46 -8.73 11.90
N ALA A 41 17.04 -9.73 12.66
CA ALA A 41 15.88 -10.56 12.30
C ALA A 41 14.56 -9.76 12.26
N LEU A 42 14.39 -8.77 13.16
CA LEU A 42 13.22 -7.89 13.17
C LEU A 42 13.24 -6.91 11.99
N TYR A 43 14.41 -6.36 11.69
CA TYR A 43 14.64 -5.51 10.54
C TYR A 43 14.29 -6.24 9.24
N GLU A 44 14.91 -7.40 9.01
CA GLU A 44 14.69 -8.18 7.78
C GLU A 44 13.21 -8.55 7.63
N ARG A 45 12.56 -8.93 8.73
CA ARG A 45 11.14 -9.26 8.71
C ARG A 45 10.30 -8.06 8.27
N ASP A 46 10.59 -6.86 8.78
CA ASP A 46 9.85 -5.65 8.40
C ASP A 46 10.08 -5.28 6.93
N ALA A 47 11.32 -5.40 6.45
CA ALA A 47 11.66 -5.21 5.04
C ALA A 47 10.94 -6.23 4.14
N LEU A 48 10.92 -7.51 4.54
CA LEU A 48 10.14 -8.55 3.86
C LEU A 48 8.63 -8.25 3.88
N PHE A 49 8.08 -7.71 4.97
CA PHE A 49 6.68 -7.29 4.99
C PHE A 49 6.40 -6.14 4.02
N PHE A 50 7.31 -5.17 3.95
CA PHE A 50 7.21 -4.05 3.01
C PHE A 50 7.23 -4.52 1.56
N CYS A 51 8.10 -5.48 1.25
CA CYS A 51 8.23 -6.10 -0.08
C CYS A 51 7.24 -7.25 -0.32
N ASN A 52 6.21 -7.44 0.51
CA ASN A 52 5.23 -8.53 0.38
C ASN A 52 5.85 -9.95 0.30
N PHE A 53 6.97 -10.18 0.99
CA PHE A 53 7.77 -11.41 0.98
C PHE A 53 8.31 -11.79 -0.41
N ASP A 54 8.50 -10.79 -1.28
CA ASP A 54 9.23 -10.90 -2.53
C ASP A 54 10.73 -10.64 -2.27
N TYR A 55 11.56 -11.60 -2.65
CA TYR A 55 13.00 -11.53 -2.44
C TYR A 55 13.69 -10.57 -3.40
N ASP A 56 13.19 -10.47 -4.63
CA ASP A 56 13.83 -9.64 -5.66
C ASP A 56 13.73 -8.16 -5.28
N LEU A 57 12.60 -7.77 -4.66
CA LEU A 57 12.38 -6.43 -4.12
C LEU A 57 13.11 -6.17 -2.79
N LEU A 58 13.52 -7.21 -2.07
CA LEU A 58 14.25 -7.07 -0.80
C LEU A 58 15.67 -6.56 -1.02
N VAL A 59 16.30 -6.94 -2.14
CA VAL A 59 17.67 -6.53 -2.49
C VAL A 59 17.78 -5.02 -2.71
N GLU A 60 16.68 -4.38 -3.08
CA GLU A 60 16.59 -2.94 -3.35
C GLU A 60 16.14 -2.12 -2.12
N CYS A 61 15.93 -2.77 -0.96
CA CYS A 61 15.45 -2.10 0.25
C CYS A 61 16.59 -1.54 1.12
N ASP A 62 16.79 -0.23 1.05
CA ASP A 62 17.66 0.53 1.95
C ASP A 62 16.86 1.13 3.13
N LEU A 63 16.40 0.28 4.05
CA LEU A 63 15.76 0.73 5.29
C LEU A 63 16.80 0.84 6.42
N GLU A 64 16.62 1.79 7.34
CA GLU A 64 17.44 1.84 8.54
C GLU A 64 16.95 0.85 9.61
N ASN A 65 17.90 0.20 10.30
CA ASN A 65 17.58 -0.72 11.38
C ASN A 65 17.20 0.02 12.67
N LYS A 66 15.91 0.37 12.79
CA LYS A 66 15.33 1.01 13.98
C LYS A 66 15.47 0.19 15.27
N TYR A 67 15.80 -1.10 15.19
CA TYR A 67 15.86 -2.00 16.34
C TYR A 67 17.27 -2.14 16.95
N GLU A 68 18.31 -1.60 16.30
CA GLU A 68 19.70 -1.84 16.69
C GLU A 68 20.05 -1.25 18.07
N ASN A 69 19.48 -0.08 18.40
CA ASN A 69 19.72 0.62 19.66
C ASN A 69 18.55 0.56 20.65
N MET A 70 17.51 -0.23 20.36
CA MET A 70 16.32 -0.33 21.21
C MET A 70 16.44 -1.49 22.21
N GLU A 71 15.95 -1.29 23.44
CA GLU A 71 15.71 -2.39 24.37
C GLU A 71 14.52 -3.23 23.88
N LEU A 72 14.83 -4.40 23.32
CA LEU A 72 13.82 -5.31 22.78
C LEU A 72 13.17 -6.12 23.92
N PRO A 73 11.86 -6.43 23.80
CA PRO A 73 11.21 -7.29 24.77
C PRO A 73 11.88 -8.69 24.85
N PRO A 74 11.66 -9.45 25.93
CA PRO A 74 12.22 -10.81 26.01
C PRO A 74 11.60 -11.71 24.93
N PHE A 75 12.44 -12.47 24.22
CA PHE A 75 11.95 -13.44 23.24
C PHE A 75 11.17 -14.56 23.95
N PRO A 76 9.98 -14.96 23.47
CA PRO A 76 9.14 -15.94 24.16
C PRO A 76 9.83 -17.31 24.24
N GLU A 77 9.95 -17.86 25.46
CA GLU A 77 10.63 -19.14 25.72
C GLU A 77 9.93 -20.36 25.09
N LYS A 78 8.60 -20.30 24.94
CA LYS A 78 7.81 -21.37 24.32
C LYS A 78 7.15 -20.85 23.05
N ARG A 79 7.41 -21.51 21.92
CA ARG A 79 6.61 -21.33 20.71
C ARG A 79 5.16 -21.71 21.03
N PRO A 80 4.18 -20.80 20.97
CA PRO A 80 2.80 -21.16 21.26
C PRO A 80 2.32 -22.17 20.21
N LYS A 81 1.96 -23.39 20.66
CA LYS A 81 1.41 -24.43 19.79
C LYS A 81 -0.05 -24.09 19.45
N GLY A 82 -0.32 -23.83 18.17
CA GLY A 82 -1.68 -23.69 17.63
C GLY A 82 -1.76 -22.73 16.44
N ARG A 83 -2.76 -22.93 15.56
CA ARG A 83 -3.40 -21.79 14.87
C ARG A 83 -3.82 -20.83 15.98
N ILE A 84 -3.63 -19.52 15.80
CA ILE A 84 -4.27 -18.50 16.65
C ILE A 84 -5.79 -18.64 16.42
N LYS A 85 -6.42 -19.64 17.05
CA LYS A 85 -7.86 -19.76 17.13
C LYS A 85 -8.28 -18.77 18.21
N GLY A 86 -8.79 -17.63 17.78
CA GLY A 86 -9.40 -16.65 18.66
C GLY A 86 -8.41 -15.68 19.31
N THR A 87 -7.90 -14.76 18.50
CA THR A 87 -8.26 -13.37 18.76
C THR A 87 -8.72 -12.85 17.41
N LYS A 88 -9.99 -12.44 17.29
CA LYS A 88 -10.33 -11.44 16.29
C LYS A 88 -9.41 -10.28 16.63
N VAL A 89 -8.23 -10.18 16.00
CA VAL A 89 -7.60 -8.88 15.86
C VAL A 89 -8.72 -8.10 15.22
N ASN A 90 -9.33 -7.16 15.94
CA ASN A 90 -10.30 -6.28 15.35
C ASN A 90 -9.48 -5.43 14.38
N LYS A 91 -9.20 -5.97 13.19
CA LYS A 91 -8.70 -5.23 12.03
C LYS A 91 -9.61 -4.01 11.84
N LYS A 92 -10.90 -4.17 12.12
CA LYS A 92 -11.88 -3.08 12.22
C LYS A 92 -11.50 -1.95 13.19
N GLU A 93 -10.96 -2.26 14.37
CA GLU A 93 -10.57 -1.26 15.37
C GLU A 93 -9.18 -0.64 15.10
N ARG A 94 -8.24 -1.46 14.60
CA ARG A 94 -6.87 -1.03 14.32
C ARG A 94 -6.70 -0.36 12.96
N GLU A 95 -7.19 -1.00 11.91
CA GLU A 95 -7.05 -0.55 10.53
C GLU A 95 -8.24 0.30 10.10
N GLY A 96 -9.41 0.21 10.76
CA GLY A 96 -10.64 0.84 10.27
C GLY A 96 -11.18 0.18 9.00
N GLU A 97 -12.45 0.42 8.68
CA GLU A 97 -13.13 -0.15 7.52
C GLU A 97 -13.52 0.94 6.52
N ILE A 98 -13.42 0.63 5.23
CA ILE A 98 -14.05 1.43 4.17
C ILE A 98 -15.35 0.73 3.85
N LEU A 99 -16.46 1.44 4.00
CA LEU A 99 -17.79 0.95 3.73
C LEU A 99 -18.43 1.86 2.69
N PHE A 100 -19.39 1.34 1.92
CA PHE A 100 -20.14 2.12 0.95
C PHE A 100 -21.53 2.41 1.49
N ASP A 101 -21.94 3.68 1.48
CA ASP A 101 -23.30 4.09 1.83
C ASP A 101 -24.14 4.22 0.57
N HIS A 102 -25.13 3.33 0.41
CA HIS A 102 -26.04 3.36 -0.73
C HIS A 102 -26.97 4.59 -0.76
N LYS A 103 -27.20 5.26 0.38
CA LYS A 103 -28.05 6.47 0.44
C LYS A 103 -27.31 7.68 -0.09
N VAL A 104 -26.03 7.82 0.29
CA VAL A 104 -25.17 8.96 -0.09
C VAL A 104 -24.41 8.68 -1.40
N ARG A 105 -24.41 7.42 -1.87
CA ARG A 105 -23.62 6.94 -3.02
C ARG A 105 -22.12 7.26 -2.88
N GLY A 106 -21.59 7.11 -1.67
CA GLY A 106 -20.20 7.42 -1.36
C GLY A 106 -19.56 6.38 -0.43
N PHE A 107 -18.24 6.33 -0.45
CA PHE A 107 -17.43 5.52 0.44
C PHE A 107 -17.15 6.29 1.73
N TYR A 108 -17.20 5.64 2.88
CA TYR A 108 -16.87 6.26 4.16
C TYR A 108 -15.89 5.41 4.95
N ILE A 109 -15.02 6.08 5.69
CA ILE A 109 -14.07 5.43 6.59
C ILE A 109 -14.70 5.37 7.98
N LYS A 110 -14.89 4.14 8.49
CA LYS A 110 -15.41 3.87 9.83
C LYS A 110 -14.30 3.28 10.70
N ARG A 111 -14.07 3.85 11.87
CA ARG A 111 -13.22 3.25 12.90
C ARG A 111 -14.03 3.12 14.18
N MET A 112 -14.12 1.91 14.72
CA MET A 112 -15.02 1.60 15.83
C MET A 112 -16.46 2.00 15.48
N ASP A 113 -17.00 3.07 16.10
CA ASP A 113 -18.33 3.62 15.82
C ASP A 113 -18.31 4.99 15.14
N ASP A 114 -17.12 5.58 14.94
CA ASP A 114 -16.97 6.91 14.35
C ASP A 114 -16.81 6.85 12.83
N ILE A 115 -17.58 7.68 12.14
CA ILE A 115 -17.42 7.97 10.72
C ILE A 115 -16.51 9.18 10.58
N ILE A 116 -15.38 9.01 9.89
CA ILE A 116 -14.35 10.05 9.79
C ILE A 116 -14.61 11.00 8.62
N GLY A 117 -15.13 10.46 7.51
CA GLY A 117 -15.42 11.23 6.31
C GLY A 117 -16.08 10.38 5.22
N TYR A 118 -16.72 11.06 4.29
CA TYR A 118 -17.30 10.49 3.06
C TYR A 118 -16.45 10.92 1.85
N TYR A 119 -16.30 10.02 0.89
CA TYR A 119 -15.45 10.16 -0.28
C TYR A 119 -16.18 9.58 -1.50
N ASP A 120 -15.93 10.17 -2.66
CA ASP A 120 -16.66 9.80 -3.89
C ASP A 120 -16.14 8.47 -4.45
N THR A 121 -14.85 8.17 -4.25
CA THR A 121 -14.21 6.97 -4.77
C THR A 121 -13.57 6.10 -3.68
N MET A 122 -13.51 4.79 -3.94
CA MET A 122 -12.84 3.83 -3.05
C MET A 122 -11.34 4.15 -2.91
N THR A 123 -10.72 4.63 -3.99
CA THR A 123 -9.32 5.05 -4.04
C THR A 123 -9.03 6.25 -3.15
N GLU A 124 -9.89 7.28 -3.16
CA GLU A 124 -9.76 8.40 -2.24
C GLU A 124 -9.92 7.94 -0.79
N ALA A 125 -10.95 7.14 -0.51
CA ALA A 125 -11.16 6.60 0.83
C ALA A 125 -9.95 5.77 1.31
N PHE A 126 -9.31 5.01 0.41
CA PHE A 126 -8.10 4.25 0.73
C PHE A 126 -6.89 5.14 1.00
N TYR A 127 -6.69 6.19 0.20
CA TYR A 127 -5.62 7.16 0.40
C TYR A 127 -5.73 7.84 1.77
N TYR A 128 -6.91 8.38 2.10
CA TYR A 128 -7.14 9.04 3.38
C TYR A 128 -7.07 8.07 4.57
N LYS A 129 -7.52 6.83 4.38
CA LYS A 129 -7.36 5.77 5.39
C LYS A 129 -5.90 5.48 5.68
N LYS A 130 -5.06 5.33 4.64
CA LYS A 130 -3.62 5.09 4.80
C LYS A 130 -2.96 6.25 5.52
N LEU A 131 -3.27 7.48 5.11
CA LEU A 131 -2.75 8.69 5.71
C LEU A 131 -3.14 8.84 7.19
N LEU A 132 -4.36 8.47 7.56
CA LEU A 132 -4.79 8.39 8.95
C LEU A 132 -4.04 7.28 9.71
N MET A 133 -3.84 6.11 9.12
CA MET A 133 -3.08 5.02 9.76
C MET A 133 -1.63 5.40 10.04
N ASP A 134 -0.97 6.11 9.12
CA ASP A 134 0.42 6.52 9.24
C ASP A 134 0.63 7.63 10.29
N ASN A 135 -0.43 8.36 10.66
CA ASN A 135 -0.41 9.47 11.62
C ASN A 135 -1.26 9.19 12.88
N ASP A 136 -1.32 7.93 13.33
CA ASP A 136 -2.04 7.51 14.55
C ASP A 136 -3.53 7.96 14.61
N TRP A 137 -4.15 8.14 13.44
CA TRP A 137 -5.52 8.61 13.21
C TRP A 137 -5.80 10.05 13.63
N ASP A 138 -4.78 10.91 13.58
CA ASP A 138 -5.00 12.33 13.77
C ASP A 138 -5.81 12.94 12.60
N LYS A 139 -7.00 13.45 12.92
CA LYS A 139 -7.90 14.11 11.95
C LYS A 139 -7.33 15.45 11.46
N SER A 140 -6.34 16.03 12.15
CA SER A 140 -5.70 17.28 11.76
C SER A 140 -5.02 17.19 10.40
N VAL A 141 -4.47 16.01 10.05
CA VAL A 141 -3.71 15.76 8.82
C VAL A 141 -4.60 15.78 7.56
N LEU A 142 -5.92 15.57 7.74
CA LEU A 142 -6.88 15.71 6.65
C LEU A 142 -7.10 17.17 6.23
N LYS A 143 -6.81 18.14 7.11
CA LYS A 143 -7.00 19.58 6.83
C LYS A 143 -5.83 20.19 6.05
N SER A 144 -4.64 19.59 6.11
CA SER A 144 -3.41 20.14 5.53
C SER A 144 -3.09 19.66 4.12
N ASN A 145 -3.69 18.54 3.65
CA ASN A 145 -3.24 17.83 2.45
C ASN A 145 -4.18 17.89 1.23
N ILE A 146 -5.06 18.89 1.14
CA ILE A 146 -5.91 19.07 -0.04
C ILE A 146 -5.51 20.36 -0.76
N THR A 147 -4.76 20.25 -1.84
CA THR A 147 -4.66 21.36 -2.80
C THR A 147 -4.99 20.99 -4.23
N GLU A 148 -4.92 19.72 -4.66
CA GLU A 148 -5.23 19.39 -6.07
C GLU A 148 -6.01 18.08 -6.20
N LYS A 149 -7.32 18.20 -6.41
CA LYS A 149 -8.15 17.11 -6.95
C LYS A 149 -7.97 17.08 -8.46
N ILE A 150 -7.30 16.06 -9.00
CA ILE A 150 -7.23 15.83 -10.44
C ILE A 150 -8.37 14.86 -10.80
N GLU A 151 -9.41 15.37 -11.48
CA GLU A 151 -10.49 14.54 -12.01
C GLU A 151 -9.98 13.74 -13.22
N VAL A 152 -9.55 12.49 -13.00
CA VAL A 152 -9.01 11.63 -14.08
C VAL A 152 -10.13 10.96 -14.92
N ASN A 153 -11.36 10.89 -14.40
CA ASN A 153 -12.47 10.17 -15.04
C ASN A 153 -13.71 11.05 -15.18
N ALA A 154 -13.65 12.10 -15.99
CA ALA A 154 -14.88 12.72 -16.48
C ALA A 154 -15.68 11.66 -17.24
N LEU A 155 -16.91 11.39 -16.82
CA LEU A 155 -17.86 10.55 -17.56
C LEU A 155 -17.95 11.08 -18.99
N ILE A 156 -17.41 10.32 -19.95
CA ILE A 156 -17.49 10.65 -21.37
C ILE A 156 -18.96 10.51 -21.76
N ASP A 157 -19.57 11.63 -22.12
CA ASP A 157 -20.95 11.71 -22.58
C ASP A 157 -21.04 11.03 -23.95
N GLN A 158 -21.57 9.81 -23.99
CA GLN A 158 -21.68 9.01 -25.21
C GLN A 158 -22.54 9.67 -26.30
N SER A 159 -23.30 10.72 -25.98
CA SER A 159 -24.09 11.50 -26.94
C SER A 159 -23.32 12.65 -27.61
N LYS A 160 -22.06 12.89 -27.19
CA LYS A 160 -21.19 13.93 -27.77
C LYS A 160 -20.06 13.32 -28.59
N GLU A 161 -19.85 13.85 -29.78
CA GLU A 161 -18.66 13.55 -30.57
C GLU A 161 -17.44 14.24 -29.96
N TYR A 162 -16.45 13.45 -29.55
CA TYR A 162 -15.18 13.96 -29.06
C TYR A 162 -14.17 14.00 -30.21
N LYS A 163 -13.45 15.13 -30.34
CA LYS A 163 -12.34 15.23 -31.29
C LYS A 163 -11.20 14.32 -30.82
N VAL A 164 -10.98 13.21 -31.52
CA VAL A 164 -9.82 12.35 -31.29
C VAL A 164 -8.57 13.07 -31.81
N GLN A 165 -7.62 13.32 -30.93
CA GLN A 165 -6.33 13.92 -31.28
C GLN A 165 -5.20 13.01 -30.79
N LEU A 166 -4.26 12.70 -31.69
CA LEU A 166 -3.07 11.95 -31.35
C LEU A 166 -1.98 12.92 -30.89
N ASN A 167 -1.52 12.76 -29.65
CA ASN A 167 -0.38 13.51 -29.12
C ASN A 167 0.97 12.94 -29.60
N PHE A 168 0.97 11.69 -30.06
CA PHE A 168 2.15 10.94 -30.48
C PHE A 168 1.88 10.14 -31.75
N CYS A 169 2.89 10.03 -32.60
CA CYS A 169 2.81 9.21 -33.80
C CYS A 169 2.70 7.72 -33.42
N PRO A 170 1.72 6.97 -33.97
CA PRO A 170 1.53 5.56 -33.65
C PRO A 170 2.69 4.66 -34.10
N LYS A 171 3.46 5.06 -35.13
CA LYS A 171 4.58 4.25 -35.65
C LYS A 171 5.92 4.59 -35.01
N CYS A 172 6.26 5.88 -34.91
CA CYS A 172 7.59 6.31 -34.44
C CYS A 172 7.59 6.94 -33.05
N LYS A 173 6.43 7.09 -32.41
CA LYS A 173 6.25 7.70 -31.07
C LYS A 173 6.76 9.15 -30.96
N SER A 174 7.10 9.80 -32.07
CA SER A 174 7.44 11.21 -32.09
C SER A 174 6.25 12.05 -31.63
N ARG A 175 6.52 13.12 -30.87
CA ARG A 175 5.50 14.06 -30.42
C ARG A 175 4.92 14.81 -31.63
N LEU A 176 3.60 14.80 -31.76
CA LEU A 176 2.88 15.51 -32.82
C LEU A 176 2.45 16.89 -32.30
N LYS A 177 2.55 17.92 -33.14
CA LYS A 177 1.95 19.22 -32.83
C LYS A 177 0.48 19.23 -33.21
N ILE A 178 -0.28 20.07 -32.51
CA ILE A 178 -1.72 20.25 -32.77
C ILE A 178 -1.90 20.76 -34.20
N GLY A 179 -2.59 19.97 -35.03
CA GLY A 179 -2.90 20.32 -36.43
C GLY A 179 -1.94 19.76 -37.49
N GLU A 180 -0.93 18.96 -37.12
CA GLU A 180 -0.09 18.28 -38.10
C GLU A 180 -0.87 17.17 -38.82
N GLU A 181 -0.89 17.21 -40.15
CA GLU A 181 -1.58 16.21 -40.99
C GLU A 181 -0.71 14.98 -41.25
N GLU A 182 0.61 15.16 -41.18
CA GLU A 182 1.62 14.11 -41.39
C GLU A 182 2.66 14.14 -40.27
N CYS A 183 3.16 12.97 -39.88
CA CYS A 183 4.22 12.90 -38.89
C CYS A 183 5.55 13.41 -39.47
N PRO A 184 6.18 14.43 -38.86
CA PRO A 184 7.44 15.00 -39.36
C PRO A 184 8.62 14.00 -39.40
N SER A 185 8.56 12.93 -38.60
CA SER A 185 9.65 11.96 -38.48
C SER A 185 9.50 10.75 -39.39
N CYS A 186 8.28 10.31 -39.69
CA CYS A 186 8.06 9.05 -40.42
C CYS A 186 7.11 9.18 -41.61
N GLY A 187 6.60 10.39 -41.89
CA GLY A 187 5.76 10.69 -43.06
C GLY A 187 4.40 9.97 -43.08
N ILE A 188 3.92 9.48 -41.94
CA ILE A 188 2.57 8.88 -41.89
C ILE A 188 1.54 9.99 -41.90
N ASN A 189 0.53 9.83 -42.76
CA ASN A 189 -0.67 10.64 -42.73
C ASN A 189 -1.55 10.27 -41.54
N ILE A 190 -1.67 11.21 -40.60
CA ILE A 190 -2.38 11.04 -39.33
C ILE A 190 -3.90 10.99 -39.57
N LYS A 191 -4.40 11.73 -40.59
CA LYS A 191 -5.81 11.69 -40.98
C LYS A 191 -6.18 10.32 -41.54
N GLU A 192 -5.36 9.76 -42.42
CA GLU A 192 -5.59 8.40 -42.93
C GLU A 192 -5.51 7.35 -41.81
N TYR A 193 -4.60 7.50 -40.84
CA TYR A 193 -4.53 6.56 -39.72
C TYR A 193 -5.76 6.60 -38.80
N LEU A 194 -6.35 7.79 -38.59
CA LEU A 194 -7.51 7.96 -37.70
C LEU A 194 -8.86 7.61 -38.36
N TYR A 195 -8.98 7.83 -39.68
CA TYR A 195 -10.25 7.72 -40.40
C TYR A 195 -10.21 6.73 -41.58
N GLY A 196 -9.06 6.10 -41.83
CA GLY A 196 -8.92 5.01 -42.80
C GLY A 196 -9.42 3.71 -42.19
N ASN A 197 -10.43 3.12 -42.85
CA ASN A 197 -10.89 1.76 -42.58
C ASN A 197 -9.86 0.72 -43.03
#